data_AF-A0A5N6PS39-F1
#
_entry.id   AF-A0A5N6PS39-F1
#
_cell.length_a   1.000
_cell.length_b   1.000
_cell.length_c   1.000
_cell.angle_alpha   90.00
_cell.angle_beta   90.00
_cell.angle_gamma   90.00
#
_symmetry.space_group_name_H-M   'P 1'
#
loop_
_entity.id
_entity.type
_entity.pdbx_description
1 polymer ?
#
loop_
_entity_poly.entity_id
_entity_poly.type
_entity_poly.pdbx_seq_one_letter_code
_entity_poly.pdbx_strand_id
1 'polypeptide(L)'
;MQEVLEGNVYGLESYKASAESFMCTLIPDSSSSHIKYTPGGLIFRPGGSNLQHSTAMTFLMLAYAKYLERSTMSVNCGNISVGPTYLRGMAKRQVDYILGENPLGMSYMVGYSNRYPQRIHHRGSSLPSIWNHPQPIRCKEGTVYFNSSDPNPNVLIGAIVGGPEEDDEYDDDRIDFRKSEPTTYINAPFVGVLAYFTANPNPS
;
A
#
# COMPACT_ATOMS: atom_id res chain seq x y z
N MET A 1 24.37 7.73 7.34
CA MET A 1 25.23 8.64 6.54
C MET A 1 26.66 8.68 7.09
N GLN A 2 26.85 8.63 8.42
CA GLN A 2 28.17 8.54 9.05
C GLN A 2 28.83 7.15 8.88
N GLU A 3 28.08 6.06 9.02
CA GLU A 3 28.60 4.68 8.83
C GLU A 3 29.06 4.38 7.39
N VAL A 4 28.52 5.09 6.39
CA VAL A 4 28.95 4.98 4.98
C VAL A 4 30.30 5.66 4.74
N LEU A 5 30.65 6.66 5.56
CA LEU A 5 31.91 7.41 5.47
C LEU A 5 33.06 6.73 6.23
N GLU A 6 32.76 5.89 7.21
CA GLU A 6 33.77 5.24 8.08
C GLU A 6 34.23 3.85 7.56
N GLY A 7 33.78 3.42 6.37
CA GLY A 7 34.32 2.24 5.71
C GLY A 7 34.16 0.92 6.49
N ASN A 8 33.21 0.85 7.43
CA ASN A 8 33.01 -0.32 8.27
C ASN A 8 32.22 -1.39 7.52
N VAL A 9 32.92 -2.12 6.64
CA VAL A 9 32.37 -3.16 5.75
C VAL A 9 31.57 -4.23 6.51
N TYR A 10 31.97 -4.57 7.74
CA TYR A 10 31.25 -5.53 8.59
C TYR A 10 29.85 -5.05 9.02
N GLY A 11 29.65 -3.74 9.17
CA GLY A 11 28.32 -3.16 9.44
C GLY A 11 27.42 -3.23 8.21
N LEU A 12 27.98 -3.09 7.00
CA LEU A 12 27.22 -3.08 5.76
C LEU A 12 26.71 -4.48 5.36
N GLU A 13 27.49 -5.53 5.63
CA GLU A 13 27.08 -6.92 5.35
C GLU A 13 25.89 -7.37 6.23
N SER A 14 25.80 -6.90 7.47
CA SER A 14 24.66 -7.25 8.35
C SER A 14 23.35 -6.58 7.89
N TYR A 15 23.41 -5.35 7.40
CA TYR A 15 22.27 -4.66 6.78
C TYR A 15 21.84 -5.37 5.49
N LYS A 16 22.80 -5.80 4.67
CA LYS A 16 22.52 -6.58 3.46
C LYS A 16 21.84 -7.91 3.80
N ALA A 17 22.40 -8.69 4.72
CA ALA A 17 21.81 -9.96 5.15
C ALA A 17 20.39 -9.78 5.72
N SER A 18 20.16 -8.69 6.45
CA SER A 18 18.84 -8.34 6.99
C SER A 18 17.84 -7.97 5.88
N ALA A 19 18.29 -7.19 4.88
CA ALA A 19 17.47 -6.84 3.71
C ALA A 19 17.14 -8.07 2.86
N GLU A 20 18.11 -8.95 2.61
CA GLU A 20 17.91 -10.22 1.89
C GLU A 20 16.93 -11.12 2.62
N SER A 21 17.14 -11.32 3.93
CA SER A 21 16.23 -12.09 4.78
C SER A 21 14.82 -11.52 4.71
N PHE A 22 14.66 -10.21 4.90
CA PHE A 22 13.36 -9.53 4.81
C PHE A 22 12.70 -9.70 3.43
N MET A 23 13.43 -9.51 2.33
CA MET A 23 12.90 -9.72 0.98
C MET A 23 12.40 -11.16 0.80
N CYS A 24 13.15 -12.14 1.28
CA CYS A 24 12.77 -13.56 1.22
C CYS A 24 11.51 -13.90 2.02
N THR A 25 11.13 -13.08 3.01
CA THR A 25 9.85 -13.24 3.74
C THR A 25 8.64 -12.87 2.91
N LEU A 26 8.82 -11.99 1.92
CA LEU A 26 7.76 -11.48 1.05
C LEU A 26 7.44 -12.45 -0.08
N ILE A 27 8.35 -13.36 -0.42
CA ILE A 27 8.26 -14.28 -1.55
C ILE A 27 7.38 -15.48 -1.17
N PRO A 28 6.20 -15.68 -1.78
CA PRO A 28 5.27 -16.74 -1.37
C PRO A 28 5.88 -18.15 -1.45
N ASP A 29 6.66 -18.41 -2.51
CA ASP A 29 7.22 -19.74 -2.82
C ASP A 29 8.53 -20.04 -2.08
N SER A 30 9.01 -19.11 -1.25
CA SER A 30 10.24 -19.24 -0.46
C SER A 30 10.02 -20.08 0.78
N SER A 31 11.00 -20.92 1.12
CA SER A 31 11.02 -21.66 2.40
C SER A 31 11.05 -20.76 3.65
N SER A 32 11.37 -19.47 3.50
CA SER A 32 11.41 -18.47 4.57
C SER A 32 10.16 -17.57 4.61
N SER A 33 9.19 -17.82 3.74
CA SER A 33 7.94 -17.07 3.66
C SER A 33 7.15 -17.15 4.96
N HIS A 34 6.73 -16.00 5.47
CA HIS A 34 5.82 -15.90 6.63
C HIS A 34 4.87 -14.71 6.54
N ILE A 35 4.89 -14.00 5.42
CA ILE A 35 3.90 -12.98 5.09
C ILE A 35 2.67 -13.69 4.54
N LYS A 36 1.49 -13.27 4.99
CA LYS A 36 0.23 -13.77 4.46
C LYS A 36 -0.14 -13.00 3.20
N TYR A 37 -0.83 -13.69 2.31
CA TYR A 37 -1.50 -13.09 1.17
C TYR A 37 -2.99 -13.40 1.27
N THR A 38 -3.83 -12.44 0.88
CA THR A 38 -5.25 -12.72 0.65
C THR A 38 -5.42 -13.70 -0.52
N PRO A 39 -6.56 -14.38 -0.66
CA PRO A 39 -6.87 -15.21 -1.83
C PRO A 39 -6.65 -14.48 -3.18
N GLY A 40 -6.96 -13.18 -3.23
CA GLY A 40 -6.76 -12.31 -4.39
C GLY A 40 -5.31 -11.84 -4.61
N GLY A 41 -4.38 -12.19 -3.71
CA GLY A 41 -2.96 -11.93 -3.87
C GLY A 41 -2.45 -10.60 -3.30
N LEU A 42 -3.18 -9.96 -2.39
CA LEU A 42 -2.70 -8.79 -1.65
C LEU A 42 -1.82 -9.21 -0.47
N ILE A 43 -0.69 -8.55 -0.26
CA ILE A 43 0.11 -8.69 0.96
C ILE A 43 -0.74 -8.28 2.16
N PHE A 44 -0.92 -9.21 3.10
CA PHE A 44 -1.78 -9.02 4.26
C PHE A 44 -1.00 -9.16 5.58
N ARG A 45 -1.16 -8.16 6.44
CA ARG A 45 -0.71 -8.16 7.83
C ARG A 45 -1.93 -7.89 8.71
N PRO A 46 -2.28 -8.81 9.64
CA PRO A 46 -3.40 -8.60 10.54
C PRO A 46 -3.28 -7.28 11.29
N GLY A 47 -4.38 -6.52 11.31
CA GLY A 47 -4.41 -5.19 11.90
C GLY A 47 -5.53 -4.35 11.30
N GLY A 48 -5.55 -3.06 11.63
CA GLY A 48 -6.31 -2.06 10.88
C GLY A 48 -5.44 -1.47 9.76
N SER A 49 -6.07 -0.97 8.72
CA SER A 49 -5.43 -0.24 7.62
C SER A 49 -4.33 -1.03 6.92
N ASN A 50 -4.62 -2.27 6.51
CA ASN A 50 -3.64 -3.21 5.95
C ASN A 50 -2.78 -2.64 4.81
N LEU A 51 -3.36 -1.81 3.94
CA LEU A 51 -2.64 -1.24 2.79
C LEU A 51 -1.42 -0.41 3.18
N GLN A 52 -1.28 0.03 4.43
CA GLN A 52 -0.04 0.67 4.92
C GLN A 52 1.17 -0.26 4.79
N HIS A 53 0.96 -1.55 5.02
CA HIS A 53 2.00 -2.56 4.93
C HIS A 53 2.25 -2.93 3.48
N SER A 54 1.18 -3.16 2.70
CA SER A 54 1.28 -3.53 1.30
C SER A 54 2.01 -2.45 0.49
N THR A 55 1.68 -1.16 0.67
CA THR A 55 2.34 -0.07 -0.06
C THR A 55 3.81 0.11 0.36
N ALA A 56 4.11 0.05 1.67
CA ALA A 56 5.48 0.15 2.17
C ALA A 56 6.37 -1.01 1.69
N MET A 57 5.88 -2.25 1.80
CA MET A 57 6.61 -3.43 1.33
C MET A 57 6.81 -3.41 -0.19
N THR A 58 5.81 -2.94 -0.94
CA THR A 58 5.91 -2.75 -2.39
C THR A 58 6.99 -1.73 -2.76
N PHE A 59 7.09 -0.63 -2.03
CA PHE A 59 8.15 0.35 -2.22
C PHE A 59 9.53 -0.25 -1.93
N LEU A 60 9.67 -1.02 -0.84
CA LEU A 60 10.92 -1.70 -0.49
C LEU A 60 11.32 -2.74 -1.55
N MET A 61 10.38 -3.51 -2.10
CA MET A 61 10.65 -4.45 -3.19
C MET A 61 11.26 -3.74 -4.41
N LEU A 62 10.73 -2.58 -4.80
CA LEU A 62 11.28 -1.80 -5.92
C LEU A 62 12.64 -1.18 -5.59
N ALA A 63 12.81 -0.63 -4.40
CA ALA A 63 14.08 -0.08 -3.96
C ALA A 63 15.18 -1.16 -4.00
N TYR A 64 14.84 -2.37 -3.54
CA TYR A 64 15.76 -3.49 -3.52
C TYR A 64 16.00 -4.09 -4.91
N ALA A 65 14.98 -4.15 -5.77
CA ALA A 65 15.14 -4.54 -7.18
C ALA A 65 16.16 -3.64 -7.90
N LYS A 66 16.09 -2.32 -7.68
CA LYS A 66 17.07 -1.37 -8.24
C LYS A 66 18.49 -1.59 -7.68
N TYR A 67 18.60 -2.00 -6.42
CA TYR A 67 19.90 -2.36 -5.84
C TYR A 67 20.48 -3.60 -6.52
N LEU A 68 19.70 -4.68 -6.64
CA LEU A 68 20.11 -5.92 -7.30
C LEU A 68 20.49 -5.71 -8.77
N GLU A 69 19.75 -4.87 -9.49
CA GLU A 69 20.04 -4.54 -10.89
C GLU A 69 21.38 -3.82 -11.04
N ARG A 70 21.68 -2.87 -10.15
CA ARG A 70 22.96 -2.14 -10.15
C ARG A 70 24.15 -3.01 -9.74
N SER A 71 23.95 -3.97 -8.86
CA SER A 71 25.00 -4.88 -8.41
C SER A 71 25.13 -6.13 -9.30
N THR A 72 24.22 -6.35 -10.25
CA THR A 72 24.14 -7.57 -11.08
C THR A 72 24.03 -8.83 -10.20
N MET A 73 23.25 -8.75 -9.11
CA MET A 73 23.08 -9.82 -8.13
C MET A 73 21.65 -10.36 -8.10
N SER A 74 21.51 -11.54 -7.48
CA SER A 74 20.23 -12.13 -7.09
C SER A 74 20.28 -12.54 -5.62
N VAL A 75 19.12 -12.63 -4.98
CA VAL A 75 18.99 -13.13 -3.60
C VAL A 75 18.61 -14.59 -3.62
N ASN A 76 19.28 -15.40 -2.81
CA ASN A 76 18.87 -16.79 -2.59
C ASN A 76 17.91 -16.86 -1.40
N CYS A 77 16.67 -17.24 -1.65
CA CYS A 77 15.62 -17.42 -0.65
C CYS A 77 15.35 -18.90 -0.34
N GLY A 78 16.42 -19.70 -0.29
CA GLY A 78 16.38 -21.13 0.01
C GLY A 78 16.21 -21.95 -1.27
N ASN A 79 14.96 -22.22 -1.64
CA ASN A 79 14.59 -23.02 -2.82
C ASN A 79 14.43 -22.19 -4.10
N ILE A 80 14.48 -20.86 -4.01
CA ILE A 80 14.28 -19.93 -5.13
C ILE A 80 15.35 -18.85 -5.16
N SER A 81 15.86 -18.55 -6.35
CA SER A 81 16.70 -17.37 -6.59
C SER A 81 15.85 -16.23 -7.14
N VAL A 82 15.91 -15.07 -6.49
CA VAL A 82 15.07 -13.90 -6.75
C VAL A 82 15.93 -12.78 -7.32
N GLY A 83 15.61 -12.37 -8.55
CA GLY A 83 16.25 -11.25 -9.24
C GLY A 83 15.40 -9.98 -9.30
N PRO A 84 15.93 -8.89 -9.89
CA PRO A 84 15.22 -7.62 -10.04
C PRO A 84 13.85 -7.74 -10.71
N THR A 85 13.77 -8.47 -11.83
CA THR A 85 12.53 -8.69 -12.60
C THR A 85 11.43 -9.34 -11.77
N TYR A 86 11.79 -10.31 -10.93
CA TYR A 86 10.82 -10.99 -10.06
C TYR A 86 10.22 -10.02 -9.03
N LEU A 87 11.08 -9.24 -8.35
CA LEU A 87 10.64 -8.23 -7.37
C LEU A 87 9.81 -7.12 -8.03
N ARG A 88 10.20 -6.64 -9.21
CA ARG A 88 9.39 -5.70 -10.01
C ARG A 88 8.00 -6.26 -10.31
N GLY A 89 7.92 -7.51 -10.76
CA GLY A 89 6.65 -8.19 -11.09
C GLY A 89 5.75 -8.38 -9.86
N MET A 90 6.32 -8.68 -8.70
CA MET A 90 5.56 -8.72 -7.44
C MET A 90 5.04 -7.34 -7.05
N ALA A 91 5.89 -6.33 -7.11
CA ALA A 91 5.49 -4.96 -6.82
C ALA A 91 4.38 -4.47 -7.76
N LYS A 92 4.46 -4.81 -9.04
CA LYS A 92 3.43 -4.48 -10.04
C LYS A 92 2.09 -5.12 -9.70
N ARG A 93 2.08 -6.40 -9.31
CA ARG A 93 0.86 -7.09 -8.85
C ARG A 93 0.20 -6.40 -7.66
N GLN A 94 0.97 -5.88 -6.70
CA GLN A 94 0.40 -5.12 -5.57
C GLN A 94 -0.20 -3.77 -6.01
N VAL A 95 0.44 -3.07 -6.95
CA VAL A 95 -0.12 -1.85 -7.55
C VAL A 95 -1.43 -2.14 -8.25
N ASP A 96 -1.45 -3.17 -9.09
CA ASP A 96 -2.61 -3.54 -9.89
C ASP A 96 -3.77 -3.95 -8.99
N TYR A 97 -3.50 -4.75 -7.94
CA TYR A 97 -4.50 -5.07 -6.92
C TYR A 97 -5.08 -3.80 -6.29
N ILE A 98 -4.24 -2.87 -5.83
CA ILE A 98 -4.70 -1.62 -5.19
C ILE A 98 -5.54 -0.77 -6.16
N LEU A 99 -5.21 -0.80 -7.45
CA LEU A 99 -5.86 0.02 -8.46
C LEU A 99 -7.08 -0.63 -9.13
N GLY A 100 -7.32 -1.93 -8.92
CA GLY A 100 -8.57 -2.58 -9.30
C GLY A 100 -8.48 -4.02 -9.81
N GLU A 101 -7.28 -4.58 -10.01
CA GLU A 101 -7.09 -6.00 -10.36
C GLU A 101 -7.18 -6.89 -9.11
N ASN A 102 -8.36 -6.89 -8.49
CA ASN A 102 -8.70 -7.68 -7.30
C ASN A 102 -10.08 -8.34 -7.48
N PRO A 103 -10.48 -9.28 -6.59
CA PRO A 103 -11.76 -9.98 -6.72
C PRO A 103 -13.00 -9.08 -6.79
N LEU A 104 -12.92 -7.85 -6.26
CA LEU A 104 -14.01 -6.88 -6.29
C LEU A 104 -13.98 -5.98 -7.54
N GLY A 105 -12.93 -6.00 -8.36
CA GLY A 105 -12.78 -5.09 -9.50
C GLY A 105 -12.83 -3.61 -9.08
N MET A 106 -12.42 -3.30 -7.85
CA MET A 106 -12.59 -2.00 -7.20
C MET A 106 -11.23 -1.37 -6.91
N SER A 107 -11.04 -0.10 -7.26
CA SER A 107 -9.85 0.62 -6.83
C SER A 107 -9.95 0.99 -5.35
N TYR A 108 -8.92 0.73 -4.58
CA TYR A 108 -8.80 1.25 -3.21
C TYR A 108 -8.21 2.66 -3.16
N MET A 109 -7.92 3.27 -4.31
CA MET A 109 -7.60 4.69 -4.45
C MET A 109 -8.84 5.49 -4.84
N VAL A 110 -9.25 6.40 -3.98
CA VAL A 110 -10.42 7.25 -4.17
C VAL A 110 -10.28 8.09 -5.44
N GLY A 111 -11.29 8.04 -6.30
CA GLY A 111 -11.32 8.76 -7.57
C GLY A 111 -10.54 8.10 -8.71
N TYR A 112 -10.00 6.90 -8.51
CA TYR A 112 -9.39 6.09 -9.57
C TYR A 112 -10.33 4.96 -10.02
N SER A 113 -10.38 4.68 -11.33
CA SER A 113 -11.35 3.75 -11.95
C SER A 113 -12.82 4.18 -11.81
N ASN A 114 -13.74 3.40 -12.36
CA ASN A 114 -15.19 3.62 -12.27
C ASN A 114 -15.79 3.13 -10.95
N ARG A 115 -15.04 2.34 -10.16
CA ARG A 115 -15.49 1.77 -8.88
C ARG A 115 -14.42 2.00 -7.82
N TYR A 116 -14.71 2.84 -6.82
CA TYR A 116 -13.82 3.18 -5.71
C TYR A 116 -14.62 3.53 -4.44
N PRO A 117 -14.01 3.53 -3.23
CA PRO A 117 -14.67 3.90 -1.97
C PRO A 117 -15.22 5.32 -1.98
N GLN A 118 -16.50 5.46 -1.64
CA GLN A 118 -17.21 6.73 -1.58
C GLN A 118 -17.52 7.15 -0.13
N ARG A 119 -17.37 6.25 0.84
CA ARG A 119 -17.71 6.48 2.25
C ARG A 119 -16.48 6.28 3.14
N ILE A 120 -15.36 6.93 2.82
CA ILE A 120 -14.12 6.83 3.59
C ILE A 120 -14.20 7.52 4.96
N HIS A 121 -13.45 7.04 5.96
CA HIS A 121 -13.36 7.65 7.30
C HIS A 121 -12.50 8.93 7.27
N HIS A 122 -12.98 10.00 6.65
CA HIS A 122 -12.26 11.27 6.61
C HIS A 122 -13.21 12.45 6.82
N ARG A 123 -13.01 13.21 7.91
CA ARG A 123 -13.90 14.33 8.31
C ARG A 123 -14.06 15.39 7.22
N GLY A 124 -12.97 15.79 6.58
CA GLY A 124 -13.03 16.76 5.49
C GLY A 124 -13.72 16.22 4.22
N SER A 125 -13.80 14.89 4.07
CA SER A 125 -14.51 14.24 2.96
C SER A 125 -16.00 14.12 3.27
N SER A 126 -16.33 13.72 4.51
CA SER A 126 -17.70 13.43 4.96
C SER A 126 -18.55 14.63 5.34
N LEU A 127 -17.95 15.73 5.80
CA LEU A 127 -18.65 16.96 6.14
C LEU A 127 -18.89 17.83 4.90
N PRO A 128 -19.98 18.61 4.84
CA PRO A 128 -20.19 19.56 3.74
C PRO A 128 -19.07 20.61 3.69
N SER A 129 -18.76 21.08 2.49
CA SER A 129 -17.80 22.18 2.32
C SER A 129 -18.34 23.48 2.92
N ILE A 130 -17.43 24.41 3.24
CA ILE A 130 -17.79 25.74 3.75
C ILE A 130 -18.67 26.55 2.77
N TRP A 131 -18.62 26.23 1.47
CA TRP A 131 -19.47 26.83 0.44
C TRP A 131 -20.93 26.42 0.57
N ASN A 132 -21.17 25.14 0.91
CA ASN A 132 -22.51 24.59 1.07
C ASN A 132 -23.04 24.73 2.51
N HIS A 133 -22.15 24.85 3.49
CA HIS A 133 -22.47 25.02 4.91
C HIS A 133 -21.50 26.02 5.57
N PRO A 134 -21.74 27.33 5.45
CA PRO A 134 -20.80 28.36 5.94
C PRO A 134 -20.81 28.53 7.46
N GLN A 135 -21.83 28.00 8.16
CA GLN A 135 -21.92 28.09 9.61
C GLN A 135 -21.00 27.07 10.30
N PRO A 136 -20.45 27.37 11.49
CA PRO A 136 -19.66 26.41 12.24
C PRO A 136 -20.46 25.15 12.59
N ILE A 137 -19.87 23.96 12.38
CA ILE A 137 -20.43 22.68 12.83
C ILE A 137 -19.88 22.39 14.23
N ARG A 138 -20.76 22.30 15.23
CA ARG A 138 -20.37 22.02 16.63
C ARG A 138 -20.08 20.53 16.85
N CYS A 139 -19.48 20.20 17.99
CA CYS A 139 -18.88 18.89 18.27
C CYS A 139 -19.75 17.66 17.94
N LYS A 140 -21.06 17.71 18.16
CA LYS A 140 -21.98 16.59 17.90
C LYS A 140 -22.81 16.76 16.62
N GLU A 141 -22.81 17.94 16.02
CA GLU A 141 -23.60 18.22 14.81
C GLU A 141 -23.04 17.48 13.58
N GLY A 142 -21.77 17.07 13.63
CA GLY A 142 -21.16 16.21 12.62
C GLY A 142 -21.68 14.76 12.58
N THR A 143 -22.39 14.30 13.62
CA THR A 143 -22.80 12.90 13.79
C THR A 143 -23.72 12.42 12.68
N VAL A 144 -24.58 13.30 12.16
CA VAL A 144 -25.49 12.95 11.05
C VAL A 144 -24.73 12.60 9.78
N TYR A 145 -23.60 13.26 9.51
CA TYR A 145 -22.73 12.94 8.38
C TYR A 145 -21.94 11.66 8.66
N PHE A 146 -21.45 11.46 9.89
CA PHE A 146 -20.74 10.24 10.27
C PHE A 146 -21.61 8.98 10.15
N ASN A 147 -22.90 9.07 10.45
CA ASN A 147 -23.84 7.94 10.37
C ASN A 147 -24.55 7.84 9.00
N SER A 148 -24.29 8.75 8.06
CA SER A 148 -24.98 8.72 6.76
C SER A 148 -24.54 7.53 5.90
N SER A 149 -25.51 6.92 5.23
CA SER A 149 -25.30 5.93 4.17
C SER A 149 -24.94 6.57 2.83
N ASP A 150 -25.07 7.89 2.69
CA ASP A 150 -24.76 8.58 1.45
C ASP A 150 -23.24 8.65 1.20
N PRO A 151 -22.80 8.76 -0.07
CA PRO A 151 -21.43 9.13 -0.41
C PRO A 151 -20.94 10.37 0.34
N ASN A 152 -19.63 10.44 0.58
CA ASN A 152 -18.98 11.64 1.09
C ASN A 152 -19.18 12.80 0.09
N PRO A 153 -19.61 14.00 0.55
CA PRO A 153 -19.86 15.14 -0.34
C PRO A 153 -18.59 15.68 -1.02
N ASN A 154 -17.41 15.49 -0.41
CA ASN A 154 -16.14 15.90 -1.02
C ASN A 154 -15.30 14.66 -1.33
N VAL A 155 -15.03 14.43 -2.62
CA VAL A 155 -14.19 13.32 -3.07
C VAL A 155 -12.73 13.62 -2.75
N LEU A 156 -12.12 12.80 -1.88
CA LEU A 156 -10.71 12.93 -1.50
C LEU A 156 -9.82 12.22 -2.53
N ILE A 157 -9.71 12.80 -3.73
CA ILE A 157 -9.01 12.20 -4.87
C ILE A 157 -7.58 11.79 -4.52
N GLY A 158 -7.21 10.57 -4.85
CA GLY A 158 -5.87 10.01 -4.65
C GLY A 158 -5.64 9.39 -3.27
N ALA A 159 -6.56 9.56 -2.32
CA ALA A 159 -6.46 8.90 -1.01
C ALA A 159 -6.59 7.38 -1.16
N ILE A 160 -5.67 6.65 -0.54
CA ILE A 160 -5.74 5.19 -0.48
C ILE A 160 -6.27 4.82 0.90
N VAL A 161 -7.35 4.04 0.92
CA VAL A 161 -7.99 3.58 2.16
C VAL A 161 -7.19 2.47 2.83
N GLY A 162 -7.65 2.03 4.00
CA GLY A 162 -7.07 0.89 4.72
C GLY A 162 -7.08 -0.43 3.95
N GLY A 163 -8.08 -0.62 3.09
CA GLY A 163 -8.21 -1.77 2.19
C GLY A 163 -8.97 -2.96 2.78
N PRO A 164 -8.96 -4.11 2.09
CA PRO A 164 -9.78 -5.26 2.43
C PRO A 164 -9.25 -6.04 3.64
N GLU A 165 -10.08 -6.95 4.15
CA GLU A 165 -9.72 -7.96 5.14
C GLU A 165 -8.95 -9.14 4.50
N GLU A 166 -8.63 -10.16 5.30
CA GLU A 166 -7.80 -11.29 4.88
C GLU A 166 -8.41 -12.15 3.76
N ASP A 167 -9.71 -12.05 3.55
CA ASP A 167 -10.53 -12.76 2.56
C ASP A 167 -10.88 -11.90 1.33
N ASP A 168 -10.20 -10.77 1.15
CA ASP A 168 -10.47 -9.77 0.10
C ASP A 168 -11.79 -9.00 0.27
N GLU A 169 -12.54 -9.18 1.36
CA GLU A 169 -13.79 -8.46 1.57
C GLU A 169 -13.56 -6.99 1.99
N TYR A 170 -14.29 -6.09 1.32
CA TYR A 170 -14.26 -4.65 1.61
C TYR A 170 -15.67 -4.07 1.57
N ASP A 171 -16.09 -3.50 2.70
CA ASP A 171 -17.33 -2.76 2.83
C ASP A 171 -17.02 -1.26 2.81
N ASP A 172 -17.66 -0.52 1.92
CA ASP A 172 -17.52 0.93 1.84
C ASP A 172 -18.36 1.60 2.96
N ASP A 173 -17.83 1.52 4.18
CA ASP A 173 -18.46 2.07 5.38
C ASP A 173 -17.49 2.90 6.21
N ARG A 174 -17.82 4.17 6.42
CA ARG A 174 -16.98 5.11 7.18
C ARG A 174 -16.90 4.77 8.64
N ILE A 175 -17.83 4.00 9.19
CA ILE A 175 -17.77 3.59 10.59
C ILE A 175 -16.62 2.59 10.79
N ASP A 176 -16.38 1.74 9.80
CA ASP A 176 -15.26 0.83 9.79
C ASP A 176 -13.97 1.54 9.36
N PHE A 177 -13.36 2.24 10.32
CA PHE A 177 -12.08 2.92 10.12
C PHE A 177 -10.94 1.93 9.78
N ARG A 178 -11.05 0.63 10.10
CA ARG A 178 -9.97 -0.33 9.81
C ARG A 178 -9.82 -0.50 8.29
N LYS A 179 -10.93 -0.58 7.56
CA LYS A 179 -10.93 -0.67 6.10
C LYS A 179 -10.92 0.70 5.42
N SER A 180 -11.64 1.68 5.97
CA SER A 180 -11.97 2.92 5.26
C SER A 180 -11.09 4.14 5.60
N GLU A 181 -10.18 4.06 6.57
CA GLU A 181 -9.31 5.18 6.95
C GLU A 181 -8.22 5.44 5.89
N PRO A 182 -8.17 6.64 5.28
CA PRO A 182 -7.05 7.06 4.48
C PRO A 182 -5.96 7.69 5.35
N THR A 183 -4.69 7.39 5.09
CA THR A 183 -3.59 7.99 5.86
C THR A 183 -2.39 8.36 4.99
N THR A 184 -1.62 9.34 5.45
CA THR A 184 -0.44 9.84 4.74
C THR A 184 0.62 8.76 4.55
N TYR A 185 0.77 7.85 5.52
CA TYR A 185 1.75 6.77 5.47
C TYR A 185 1.36 5.61 4.54
N ILE A 186 0.08 5.46 4.16
CA ILE A 186 -0.31 4.56 3.06
C ILE A 186 0.11 5.17 1.73
N ASN A 187 -0.22 6.45 1.52
CA ASN A 187 0.05 7.17 0.27
C ASN A 187 1.54 7.43 0.02
N ALA A 188 2.32 7.79 1.04
CA ALA A 188 3.72 8.19 0.90
C ALA A 188 4.60 7.16 0.16
N PRO A 189 4.67 5.87 0.57
CA PRO A 189 5.43 4.87 -0.18
C PRO A 189 4.81 4.59 -1.56
N PHE A 190 3.48 4.62 -1.67
CA PHE A 190 2.80 4.33 -2.94
C PHE A 190 3.08 5.37 -4.02
N VAL A 191 3.24 6.65 -3.67
CA VAL A 191 3.70 7.69 -4.62
C VAL A 191 5.04 7.31 -5.24
N GLY A 192 5.98 6.80 -4.44
CA GLY A 192 7.28 6.33 -4.94
C GLY A 192 7.15 5.12 -5.88
N VAL A 193 6.24 4.20 -5.57
CA VAL A 193 5.92 3.04 -6.41
C VAL A 193 5.33 3.47 -7.76
N LEU A 194 4.34 4.36 -7.75
CA LEU A 194 3.73 4.88 -8.97
C LEU A 194 4.73 5.66 -9.82
N ALA A 195 5.58 6.48 -9.19
CA ALA A 195 6.65 7.19 -9.89
C ALA A 195 7.60 6.23 -10.62
N TYR A 196 7.94 5.10 -9.98
CA TYR A 196 8.77 4.07 -10.61
C TYR A 196 8.11 3.49 -11.87
N PHE A 197 6.86 3.01 -11.78
CA PHE A 197 6.17 2.40 -12.92
C PHE A 197 5.80 3.40 -14.02
N THR A 198 5.59 4.67 -13.66
CA THR A 198 5.41 5.74 -14.66
C THR A 198 6.70 5.97 -15.45
N ALA A 199 7.85 5.96 -14.78
CA ALA A 199 9.16 6.11 -15.44
C ALA A 199 9.63 4.83 -16.16
N ASN A 200 9.06 3.67 -15.83
CA ASN A 200 9.45 2.35 -16.35
C ASN A 200 8.19 1.55 -16.76
N PRO A 201 7.52 1.92 -17.87
CA PRO A 201 6.25 1.32 -18.27
C PRO A 201 6.35 -0.16 -18.69
N ASN A 202 7.54 -0.61 -19.10
CA ASN A 202 7.85 -2.02 -19.37
C ASN A 202 8.92 -2.52 -18.39
N PRO A 203 8.55 -2.81 -17.13
CA PRO A 203 9.48 -3.23 -16.09
C PRO A 203 9.85 -4.71 -16.30
N SER A 204 10.58 -5.03 -17.38
CA SER A 204 11.23 -6.33 -17.59
C SER A 204 12.51 -6.40 -16.77
#